data_AF-A0A660MJ63-F1
#
_entry.id   AF-A0A660MJ63-F1
#
_cell.length_a   1.000
_cell.length_b   1.000
_cell.length_c   1.000
_cell.angle_alpha   90.00
_cell.angle_beta   90.00
_cell.angle_gamma   90.00
#
_symmetry.space_group_name_H-M   'P 1'
#
loop_
_entity.id
_entity.type
_entity.pdbx_description
1 polymer ?
#
loop_
_entity_poly.entity_id
_entity_poly.type
_entity_poly.pdbx_seq_one_letter_code
_entity_poly.pdbx_strand_id
1 'polypeptide(L)'
;MLEGGAGADTFAYLLDSNDAASWQQPGKILDFNPHEGDRIVLAGDEHLAHAKLEVSEDASGQHLHVTDDAGHTRSIDIASQGGKTLSAEDILSHVDIAAPKAYEPSAYSAPQTHHLPQDDNTHLI
;
A
#
# COMPACT_ATOMS: atom_id res chain seq x y z
N MET A 1 -10.21 6.13 8.18
CA MET A 1 -10.45 4.86 8.90
C MET A 1 -10.70 3.82 7.82
N LEU A 2 -9.95 2.72 7.83
CA LEU A 2 -9.99 1.68 6.80
C LEU A 2 -10.40 0.35 7.46
N GLU A 3 -11.30 -0.38 6.79
CA GLU A 3 -11.72 -1.75 7.12
C GLU A 3 -11.45 -2.63 5.90
N GLY A 4 -10.80 -3.76 6.10
CA GLY A 4 -10.51 -4.72 5.03
C GLY A 4 -11.68 -5.67 4.79
N GLY A 5 -12.31 -6.15 5.86
CA GLY A 5 -13.33 -7.19 5.79
C GLY A 5 -12.73 -8.58 6.09
N ALA A 6 -13.07 -9.57 5.28
CA ALA A 6 -12.57 -10.94 5.46
C ALA A 6 -11.69 -11.34 4.29
N GLY A 7 -10.51 -11.91 4.58
CA GLY A 7 -9.50 -12.26 3.58
C GLY A 7 -8.25 -11.40 3.70
N ALA A 8 -7.37 -11.50 2.69
CA ALA A 8 -6.11 -10.76 2.64
C ALA A 8 -6.35 -9.34 2.09
N ASP A 9 -6.37 -8.34 2.95
CA ASP A 9 -6.60 -6.95 2.59
C ASP A 9 -5.32 -6.13 2.43
N THR A 10 -5.42 -4.99 1.75
CA THR A 10 -4.26 -4.11 1.52
C THR A 10 -4.60 -2.67 1.89
N PHE A 11 -3.92 -2.17 2.92
CA PHE A 11 -4.07 -0.82 3.43
C PHE A 11 -2.96 0.07 2.88
N ALA A 12 -3.26 0.85 1.86
CA ALA A 12 -2.29 1.71 1.19
C ALA A 12 -2.27 3.13 1.78
N TYR A 13 -1.08 3.64 2.09
CA TYR A 13 -0.84 5.00 2.55
C TYR A 13 0.11 5.70 1.59
N LEU A 14 -0.35 6.84 1.05
CA LEU A 14 0.48 7.73 0.23
C LEU A 14 1.21 8.69 1.17
N LEU A 15 2.54 8.64 1.13
CA LEU A 15 3.46 9.45 1.91
C LEU A 15 4.37 10.18 0.93
N ASP A 16 3.98 11.39 0.58
CA ASP A 16 4.73 12.26 -0.32
C ASP A 16 5.45 13.30 0.52
N SER A 17 6.78 13.28 0.54
CA SER A 17 7.59 14.22 1.32
C SER A 17 7.42 15.69 0.86
N ASN A 18 6.89 15.93 -0.34
CA ASN A 18 6.55 17.27 -0.83
C ASN A 18 5.11 17.70 -0.46
N ASP A 19 4.27 16.77 0.01
CA ASP A 19 2.94 17.04 0.53
C ASP A 19 2.88 16.80 2.04
N ALA A 20 3.05 17.87 2.81
CA ALA A 20 2.99 17.81 4.28
C ALA A 20 1.63 17.30 4.80
N ALA A 21 0.53 17.48 4.05
CA ALA A 21 -0.77 16.99 4.48
C ALA A 21 -0.82 15.45 4.44
N SER A 22 -0.12 14.82 3.49
CA SER A 22 0.00 13.35 3.43
C SER A 22 0.59 12.76 4.72
N TRP A 23 1.54 13.46 5.37
CA TRP A 23 2.14 13.04 6.64
C TRP A 23 1.28 13.33 7.87
N GLN A 24 0.42 14.35 7.83
CA GLN A 24 -0.42 14.77 8.96
C GLN A 24 -1.81 14.10 8.97
N GLN A 25 -2.13 13.31 7.95
CA GLN A 25 -3.42 12.64 7.86
C GLN A 25 -3.56 11.52 8.89
N PRO A 26 -4.62 11.50 9.71
CA PRO A 26 -4.85 10.42 10.67
C PRO A 26 -5.07 9.09 9.93
N GLY A 27 -4.25 8.09 10.26
CA GLY A 27 -4.36 6.74 9.73
C GLY A 27 -4.91 5.80 10.81
N LYS A 28 -5.94 5.02 10.49
CA LYS A 28 -6.46 3.99 11.39
C LYS A 28 -6.97 2.78 10.62
N ILE A 29 -6.47 1.60 10.99
CA ILE A 29 -6.91 0.28 10.53
C ILE A 29 -7.67 -0.38 11.68
N LEU A 30 -8.80 -1.03 11.39
CA LEU A 30 -9.72 -1.50 12.42
C LEU A 30 -9.68 -3.00 12.67
N ASP A 31 -9.29 -3.75 11.67
CA ASP A 31 -9.41 -5.20 11.59
C ASP A 31 -8.15 -5.85 11.03
N PHE A 32 -6.97 -5.28 11.30
CA PHE A 32 -5.71 -5.79 10.75
C PHE A 32 -5.46 -7.23 11.20
N ASN A 33 -5.25 -8.12 10.24
CA ASN A 33 -4.97 -9.53 10.48
C ASN A 33 -3.87 -10.06 9.54
N PRO A 34 -2.60 -10.05 9.99
CA PRO A 34 -1.50 -10.58 9.18
C PRO A 34 -1.65 -12.09 8.90
N HIS A 35 -2.41 -12.83 9.72
CA HIS A 35 -2.65 -14.26 9.48
C HIS A 35 -3.61 -14.54 8.31
N GLU A 36 -4.55 -13.63 8.02
CA GLU A 36 -5.39 -13.72 6.82
C GLU A 36 -4.65 -13.21 5.58
N GLY A 37 -3.51 -12.55 5.77
CA GLY A 37 -2.64 -12.05 4.71
C GLY A 37 -2.74 -10.55 4.47
N ASP A 38 -3.32 -9.82 5.42
CA ASP A 38 -3.37 -8.35 5.38
C ASP A 38 -1.98 -7.75 5.25
N ARG A 39 -1.87 -6.70 4.43
CA ARG A 39 -0.63 -5.96 4.22
C ARG A 39 -0.85 -4.46 4.31
N ILE A 40 0.14 -3.76 4.83
CA ILE A 40 0.17 -2.30 4.84
C ILE A 40 1.16 -1.89 3.76
N VAL A 41 0.72 -1.10 2.78
CA VAL A 41 1.58 -0.62 1.70
C VAL A 41 1.84 0.86 1.90
N LEU A 42 3.10 1.21 2.11
CA LEU A 42 3.56 2.59 2.19
C LEU A 42 4.11 2.97 0.82
N ALA A 43 3.47 3.90 0.13
CA ALA A 43 3.88 4.35 -1.19
C ALA A 43 4.26 5.82 -1.14
N GLY A 44 5.42 6.16 -1.69
CA GLY A 44 5.96 7.50 -1.64
C GLY A 44 7.09 7.71 -2.63
N ASP A 45 7.81 8.81 -2.43
CA ASP A 45 9.00 9.14 -3.19
C ASP A 45 10.25 8.40 -2.68
N GLU A 46 11.43 8.80 -3.16
CA GLU A 46 12.70 8.15 -2.82
C GLU A 46 13.06 8.24 -1.33
N HIS A 47 12.61 9.27 -0.61
CA HIS A 47 12.88 9.42 0.82
C HIS A 47 12.21 8.32 1.65
N LEU A 48 11.12 7.73 1.14
CA LEU A 48 10.43 6.63 1.80
C LEU A 48 11.19 5.30 1.69
N ALA A 49 12.05 5.12 0.68
CA ALA A 49 12.79 3.87 0.48
C ALA A 49 13.73 3.53 1.65
N HIS A 50 14.14 4.54 2.42
CA HIS A 50 14.96 4.41 3.62
C HIS A 50 14.18 4.71 4.91
N ALA A 51 12.84 4.69 4.84
CA ALA A 51 12.01 5.00 5.98
C ALA A 51 12.24 4.03 7.14
N LYS A 52 12.29 4.58 8.35
CA LYS A 52 12.33 3.84 9.59
C LYS A 52 10.91 3.50 10.01
N LEU A 53 10.65 2.21 10.23
CA LEU A 53 9.38 1.70 10.72
C LEU A 53 9.52 1.27 12.17
N GLU A 54 8.67 1.79 13.04
CA GLU A 54 8.65 1.47 14.47
C GLU A 54 7.23 1.17 14.90
N VAL A 55 7.03 0.12 15.70
CA VAL A 55 5.74 -0.19 16.29
C VAL A 55 5.80 0.08 17.78
N SER A 56 4.80 0.80 18.29
CA SER A 56 4.61 1.02 19.73
C SER A 56 3.22 0.57 20.15
N GLU A 57 3.08 0.09 21.38
CA GLU A 57 1.80 -0.26 21.98
C GLU A 57 1.52 0.65 23.17
N ASP A 58 0.31 1.22 23.23
CA ASP A 58 -0.18 1.99 24.37
C ASP A 58 -1.63 1.63 24.73
N ALA A 59 -2.22 2.37 25.67
CA ALA A 59 -3.60 2.13 26.14
C ALA A 59 -4.68 2.25 25.05
N SER A 60 -4.36 2.89 23.92
CA SER A 60 -5.23 3.08 22.76
C SER A 60 -5.08 1.98 21.71
N GLY A 61 -4.04 1.14 21.83
CA GLY A 61 -3.75 0.05 20.90
C GLY A 61 -2.31 0.09 20.39
N GLN A 62 -2.09 -0.54 19.23
CA GLN A 62 -0.79 -0.56 18.57
C GLN A 62 -0.72 0.56 17.53
N HIS A 63 0.46 1.13 17.35
CA HIS A 63 0.71 2.25 16.46
C HIS A 63 1.94 1.96 15.61
N LEU A 64 1.79 2.05 14.30
CA LEU A 64 2.90 2.01 13.36
C LEU A 64 3.36 3.44 13.08
N HIS A 65 4.60 3.73 13.46
CA HIS A 65 5.29 4.98 13.16
C HIS A 65 6.18 4.79 11.95
N VAL A 66 6.00 5.66 10.97
CA VAL A 66 6.79 5.71 9.75
C VAL A 66 7.54 7.03 9.75
N THR A 67 8.87 6.99 9.66
CA THR A 67 9.71 8.18 9.55
C THR A 67 10.54 8.11 8.28
N ASP A 68 10.39 9.05 7.35
CA ASP A 68 11.25 9.11 6.15
C ASP A 68 12.65 9.64 6.47
N ASP A 69 13.55 9.56 5.49
CA ASP A 69 14.91 10.11 5.59
C ASP A 69 14.92 11.65 5.77
N ALA A 70 13.87 12.34 5.29
CA ALA A 70 13.71 13.78 5.46
C ALA A 70 13.26 14.19 6.88
N GLY A 71 12.90 13.23 7.74
CA GLY A 71 12.48 13.44 9.12
C GLY A 71 10.99 13.72 9.31
N HIS A 72 10.17 13.51 8.28
CA HIS A 72 8.71 13.49 8.41
C HIS A 72 8.28 12.21 9.10
N THR A 73 7.32 12.32 10.02
CA THR A 73 6.78 11.16 10.75
C THR A 73 5.28 11.09 10.58
N ARG A 74 4.77 9.87 10.34
CA ARG A 74 3.35 9.55 10.35
C ARG A 74 3.08 8.37 11.28
N SER A 75 2.04 8.50 12.09
CA SER A 75 1.56 7.42 12.95
C SER A 75 0.25 6.85 12.40
N ILE A 76 0.15 5.52 12.35
CA ILE A 76 -1.03 4.79 11.90
C ILE A 76 -1.50 3.92 13.07
N ASP A 77 -2.71 4.16 13.55
CA ASP A 77 -3.34 3.34 14.58
C ASP A 77 -3.71 1.97 13.96
N ILE A 78 -3.29 0.88 14.61
CA ILE A 78 -3.57 -0.50 14.20
C ILE A 78 -4.39 -1.17 15.29
N ALA A 79 -5.67 -1.42 14.97
CA ALA A 79 -6.49 -2.35 15.72
C ALA A 79 -6.51 -3.70 15.02
N SER A 80 -6.35 -4.77 15.80
CA SER A 80 -6.30 -6.13 15.31
C SER A 80 -7.69 -6.75 15.25
N GLN A 81 -7.89 -7.63 14.26
CA GLN A 81 -9.14 -8.39 14.16
C GLN A 81 -9.33 -9.28 15.40
N GLY A 82 -10.45 -9.07 16.10
CA GLY A 82 -10.80 -9.84 17.30
C GLY A 82 -10.07 -9.42 18.58
N GLY A 83 -9.38 -8.27 18.59
CA GLY A 83 -8.82 -7.66 19.81
C GLY A 83 -7.59 -8.37 20.40
N LYS A 84 -6.87 -9.15 19.58
CA LYS A 84 -5.62 -9.81 19.98
C LYS A 84 -4.44 -8.86 19.74
N THR A 85 -3.62 -8.57 20.74
CA THR A 85 -2.38 -7.82 20.50
C THR A 85 -1.50 -8.59 19.52
N LEU A 86 -1.00 -7.90 18.49
CA LEU A 86 -0.04 -8.45 17.52
C LEU A 86 1.37 -8.14 18.00
N SER A 87 2.37 -8.86 17.52
CA SER A 87 3.76 -8.49 17.80
C SER A 87 4.18 -7.36 16.86
N ALA A 88 5.11 -6.51 17.30
CA ALA A 88 5.74 -5.53 16.41
C ALA A 88 6.30 -6.19 15.13
N GLU A 89 6.93 -7.36 15.27
CA GLU A 89 7.44 -8.15 14.15
C GLU A 89 6.32 -8.63 13.20
N ASP A 90 5.15 -8.99 13.72
CA ASP A 90 4.01 -9.43 12.89
C ASP A 90 3.50 -8.28 12.02
N ILE A 91 3.42 -7.06 12.59
CA ILE A 91 3.04 -5.87 11.84
C ILE A 91 4.12 -5.52 10.82
N LEU A 92 5.37 -5.35 11.27
CA LEU A 92 6.48 -4.88 10.42
C LEU A 92 6.79 -5.83 9.25
N SER A 93 6.65 -7.15 9.46
CA SER A 93 6.84 -8.15 8.39
C SER A 93 5.76 -8.10 7.30
N HIS A 94 4.63 -7.43 7.56
CA HIS A 94 3.52 -7.24 6.62
C HIS A 94 3.40 -5.79 6.15
N VAL A 95 4.39 -4.96 6.46
CA VAL A 95 4.51 -3.61 5.91
C VAL A 95 5.44 -3.67 4.69
N ASP A 96 4.89 -3.34 3.53
CA ASP A 96 5.64 -3.19 2.29
C ASP A 96 5.85 -1.71 1.99
N ILE A 97 7.12 -1.30 1.83
CA ILE A 97 7.43 0.01 1.26
C ILE A 97 7.49 -0.16 -0.26
N ALA A 98 6.47 0.33 -0.94
CA ALA A 98 6.49 0.44 -2.38
C ALA A 98 7.51 1.54 -2.74
N ALA A 99 8.65 1.13 -3.30
CA ALA A 99 9.57 2.03 -3.98
C ALA A 99 8.77 2.93 -4.93
N PRO A 100 9.20 4.18 -5.19
CA PRO A 100 8.53 5.07 -6.13
C PRO A 100 8.39 4.31 -7.45
N LYS A 101 7.20 3.78 -7.69
CA LYS A 101 6.85 3.33 -9.02
C LYS A 101 6.80 4.63 -9.79
N ALA A 102 7.89 4.91 -10.52
CA ALA A 102 7.72 5.53 -11.82
C ALA A 102 6.49 4.84 -12.39
N TYR A 103 5.41 5.60 -12.58
CA TYR A 103 4.21 5.10 -13.19
C TYR A 103 4.66 4.60 -14.56
N GLU A 104 5.03 3.33 -14.64
CA GLU A 104 5.05 2.62 -15.89
C GLU A 104 3.56 2.36 -16.10
N PRO A 105 2.91 3.02 -17.08
CA PRO A 105 1.68 2.48 -17.60
C PRO A 105 2.06 1.10 -18.13
N SER A 106 1.94 0.08 -17.28
CA SER A 106 2.10 -1.30 -17.71
C SER A 106 1.04 -1.49 -18.77
N ALA A 107 1.53 -1.45 -20.00
CA ALA A 107 1.07 -2.21 -21.13
C ALA A 107 -0.20 -3.00 -20.80
N TYR A 108 -1.35 -2.41 -21.15
CA TYR A 108 -2.36 -3.23 -21.81
C TYR A 108 -1.71 -3.75 -23.10
N SER A 109 -0.82 -4.74 -22.96
CA SER A 109 -0.60 -5.72 -24.01
C SER A 109 -1.89 -6.51 -24.06
N ALA A 110 -2.89 -5.93 -24.73
CA ALA A 110 -3.95 -6.73 -25.32
C ALA A 110 -3.25 -7.89 -26.05
N PRO A 111 -3.71 -9.14 -25.88
CA PRO A 111 -3.13 -10.24 -26.61
C PRO A 111 -3.16 -9.87 -28.09
N GLN A 112 -1.98 -9.72 -28.71
CA GLN A 112 -1.87 -9.63 -30.16
C GLN A 112 -2.39 -10.95 -30.71
N THR A 113 -3.67 -10.96 -31.08
CA THR A 113 -4.22 -11.97 -31.96
C THR A 113 -3.52 -11.80 -33.31
N HIS A 114 -2.45 -12.56 -33.48
CA HIS A 114 -2.02 -12.97 -34.80
C HIS A 114 -3.20 -13.66 -35.49
N HIS A 115 -3.34 -13.37 -36.79
CA HIS A 115 -4.22 -13.96 -37.79
C HIS A 115 -5.59 -13.29 -37.98
N LEU A 116 -5.68 -12.57 -39.11
CA LEU A 116 -6.72 -12.87 -40.09
C LEU A 116 -6.05 -13.01 -41.47
N PRO A 117 -6.23 -14.15 -42.17
CA PRO A 117 -5.95 -14.20 -43.59
C PRO A 117 -7.04 -13.48 -44.38
N GLN A 118 -6.57 -12.86 -45.46
CA GLN A 118 -7.16 -12.45 -46.74
C GLN A 118 -8.66 -12.65 -47.06
N ASP A 119 -9.06 -11.83 -48.05
CA ASP A 119 -10.25 -11.89 -48.92
C ASP A 119 -11.47 -11.11 -48.36
N ASP A 120 -12.17 -10.25 -49.10
CA ASP A 120 -12.31 -10.09 -50.55
C ASP A 120 -13.15 -8.81 -50.81
N ASN A 121 -12.95 -8.14 -51.95
CA ASN A 121 -13.84 -7.15 -52.60
C ASN A 121 -14.09 -5.80 -51.87
N THR A 122 -13.95 -4.62 -52.51
CA THR A 122 -14.59 -4.28 -53.79
C THR A 122 -13.98 -2.99 -54.32
N HIS A 123 -13.61 -2.98 -55.60
CA HIS A 123 -13.40 -1.77 -56.38
C HIS A 123 -14.73 -1.03 -56.55
N LEU A 124 -14.76 0.28 -56.36
CA LEU A 124 -15.63 1.13 -57.17
C LEU A 124 -15.05 2.55 -57.33
N ILE A 125 -14.45 2.71 -58.52
CA ILE A 125 -14.41 3.86 -59.45
C ILE A 125 -14.77 5.24 -58.89
#